data_AF-A0A7R9QL60-F1
#
_entry.id   AF-A0A7R9QL60-F1
#
_cell.length_a   1.000
_cell.length_b   1.000
_cell.length_c   1.000
_cell.angle_alpha   90.00
_cell.angle_beta   90.00
_cell.angle_gamma   90.00
#
_symmetry.space_group_name_H-M   'P 1'
#
loop_
_entity.id
_entity.type
_entity.pdbx_description
1 polymer ?
#
loop_
_entity_poly.entity_id
_entity_poly.type
_entity_poly.pdbx_seq_one_letter_code
_entity_poly.pdbx_strand_id
1 'polypeptide(L)'
;MFDSGYLLASGLSHIMISHMPPKLLKIVNLIGIKGVHHIGMANVTRAAFFHALRCEWSECIKYAEFIRLGSRHSPAYTTYCEAIFRYVKSVEDNDKSEMERAVQLLRDVPSVRVRYFGKSVTLEKSAVQRAEKWANTHQCSLLPDMDLLYQWNMLSFIRGNAILLNRFMDRIMVQIDRYTSDLKTSDYLDNYLTALFYKGIIHRLSLQYTDARKCFKTVFEEEARISHEFAIPPQAVLELGLVELELNNGDEAKMWLKKCTQDYSNYTNENFVHLRAYAALRELGVSTDKQTVNQNMCLYS
;
A
#
# COMPACT_ATOMS: atom_id res chain seq x y z
N MET A 1 12.73 14.00 -8.73
CA MET A 1 11.83 13.15 -9.53
C MET A 1 12.53 11.81 -9.72
N PHE A 2 12.06 10.75 -9.07
CA PHE A 2 12.62 9.41 -9.28
C PHE A 2 12.17 8.93 -10.67
N ASP A 3 13.12 8.61 -11.53
CA ASP A 3 12.86 8.19 -12.91
C ASP A 3 12.42 6.71 -12.92
N SER A 4 11.17 6.46 -13.27
CA SER A 4 10.64 5.10 -13.44
C SER A 4 11.38 4.35 -14.54
N GLY A 5 11.92 5.05 -15.54
CA GLY A 5 12.80 4.50 -16.56
C GLY A 5 14.13 4.01 -15.98
N TYR A 6 14.75 4.76 -15.05
CA TYR A 6 15.95 4.32 -14.35
C TYR A 6 15.70 3.07 -13.48
N LEU A 7 14.60 3.06 -12.73
CA LEU A 7 14.23 1.90 -11.91
C LEU A 7 13.93 0.67 -12.76
N LEU A 8 13.26 0.85 -13.90
CA LEU A 8 13.05 -0.24 -14.85
C LEU A 8 14.38 -0.76 -15.41
N ALA A 9 15.25 0.13 -15.90
CA ALA A 9 16.54 -0.24 -16.48
C ALA A 9 17.44 -0.96 -15.45
N SER A 10 17.50 -0.42 -14.23
CA SER A 10 18.18 -1.07 -13.10
C SER A 10 17.53 -2.41 -12.75
N GLY A 11 16.19 -2.48 -12.73
CA GLY A 11 15.44 -3.69 -12.44
C GLY A 11 15.71 -4.82 -13.44
N LEU A 12 15.52 -4.52 -14.72
CA LEU A 12 15.73 -5.44 -15.84
C LEU A 12 17.19 -5.89 -15.93
N SER A 13 18.16 -4.99 -15.75
CA SER A 13 19.58 -5.38 -15.73
C SER A 13 19.86 -6.40 -14.61
N HIS A 14 19.40 -6.15 -13.38
CA HIS A 14 19.58 -7.11 -12.29
C HIS A 14 18.91 -8.48 -12.59
N ILE A 15 17.71 -8.49 -13.17
CA ILE A 15 17.01 -9.73 -13.54
C ILE A 15 17.75 -10.47 -14.65
N MET A 16 18.12 -9.78 -15.74
CA MET A 16 18.83 -10.37 -16.87
C MET A 16 20.17 -10.98 -16.44
N ILE A 17 20.95 -10.24 -15.66
CA ILE A 17 22.25 -10.72 -15.17
C ILE A 17 22.06 -11.91 -14.23
N SER A 18 21.03 -11.90 -13.37
CA SER A 18 20.76 -13.02 -12.44
C SER A 18 20.36 -14.33 -13.11
N HIS A 19 19.85 -14.29 -14.35
CA HIS A 19 19.50 -15.46 -15.16
C HIS A 19 20.61 -15.87 -16.15
N MET A 20 21.76 -15.20 -16.15
CA MET A 20 22.85 -15.55 -17.06
C MET A 20 23.47 -16.92 -16.72
N PRO A 21 23.87 -17.70 -17.72
CA PRO A 21 24.65 -18.92 -17.53
C PRO A 21 25.91 -18.68 -16.67
N PRO A 22 26.37 -19.66 -15.86
CA PRO A 22 27.48 -19.47 -14.92
C PRO A 22 28.79 -18.95 -15.54
N LYS A 23 29.05 -19.31 -16.81
CA LYS A 23 30.23 -18.83 -17.55
C LYS A 23 30.16 -17.32 -17.85
N LEU A 24 28.98 -16.79 -18.15
CA LEU A 24 28.75 -15.37 -18.43
C LEU A 24 28.66 -14.55 -17.13
N LEU A 25 28.08 -15.11 -16.07
CA LEU A 25 28.06 -14.50 -14.73
C LEU A 25 29.48 -14.18 -14.22
N LYS A 26 30.45 -15.08 -14.44
CA LYS A 26 31.85 -14.84 -14.06
C LYS A 26 32.45 -13.62 -14.75
N ILE A 27 32.15 -13.43 -16.04
CA ILE A 27 32.65 -12.32 -16.85
C ILE A 27 32.00 -11.00 -16.41
N VAL A 28 30.68 -11.00 -16.23
CA VAL A 28 29.92 -9.81 -15.83
C VAL A 28 30.25 -9.37 -14.39
N ASN A 29 30.47 -10.31 -13.48
CA ASN A 29 30.95 -9.99 -12.13
C ASN A 29 32.37 -9.41 -12.12
N LEU A 30 33.24 -9.81 -13.06
CA LEU A 30 34.62 -9.32 -13.16
C LEU A 30 34.68 -7.82 -13.51
N ILE A 31 33.71 -7.34 -14.29
CA ILE A 31 33.56 -5.91 -14.62
C ILE A 31 32.73 -5.13 -13.58
N GLY A 32 32.49 -5.73 -12.41
CA GLY A 32 31.81 -5.08 -11.28
C GLY A 32 30.29 -5.04 -11.37
N ILE A 33 29.69 -5.66 -12.38
CA ILE A 33 28.25 -5.67 -12.60
C ILE A 33 27.65 -6.90 -11.89
N LYS A 34 26.80 -6.69 -10.87
CA LYS A 34 26.14 -7.77 -10.12
C LYS A 34 24.64 -7.80 -10.38
N GLY A 35 24.13 -8.90 -10.91
CA GLY A 35 22.70 -9.16 -11.04
C GLY A 35 22.14 -9.82 -9.80
N VAL A 36 21.19 -9.18 -9.13
CA VAL A 36 20.54 -9.73 -7.95
C VAL A 36 19.05 -9.78 -8.22
N HIS A 37 18.54 -10.99 -8.49
CA HIS A 37 17.17 -11.19 -8.94
C HIS A 37 16.14 -10.46 -8.06
N HIS A 38 16.26 -10.54 -6.73
CA HIS A 38 15.33 -9.90 -5.82
C HIS A 38 15.36 -8.36 -5.89
N ILE A 39 16.53 -7.75 -6.10
CA ILE A 39 16.67 -6.30 -6.30
C ILE A 39 16.01 -5.91 -7.62
N GLY A 40 16.25 -6.73 -8.65
CA GLY A 40 15.62 -6.58 -9.95
C GLY A 40 14.09 -6.56 -9.87
N MET A 41 13.51 -7.58 -9.24
CA MET A 41 12.07 -7.66 -9.01
C MET A 41 11.52 -6.49 -8.20
N ALA A 42 12.20 -6.09 -7.12
CA ALA A 42 11.78 -4.96 -6.30
C ALA A 42 11.75 -3.63 -7.09
N ASN A 43 12.71 -3.44 -8.00
CA ASN A 43 12.75 -2.27 -8.86
C ASN A 43 11.63 -2.27 -9.92
N VAL A 44 11.30 -3.44 -10.50
CA VAL A 44 10.15 -3.55 -11.42
C VAL A 44 8.83 -3.32 -10.68
N THR A 45 8.66 -3.85 -9.47
CA THR A 45 7.48 -3.56 -8.62
C THR A 45 7.36 -2.06 -8.34
N ARG A 46 8.49 -1.40 -8.00
CA ARG A 46 8.51 0.05 -7.82
C ARG A 46 8.14 0.79 -9.10
N ALA A 47 8.64 0.36 -10.26
CA ALA A 47 8.27 0.95 -11.54
C ALA A 47 6.75 0.87 -11.76
N ALA A 48 6.13 -0.30 -11.54
CA ALA A 48 4.68 -0.47 -11.61
C ALA A 48 3.93 0.53 -10.72
N PHE A 49 4.37 0.71 -9.47
CA PHE A 49 3.75 1.68 -8.57
C PHE A 49 4.02 3.15 -8.94
N PHE A 50 5.16 3.49 -9.55
CA PHE A 50 5.38 4.83 -10.10
C PHE A 50 4.45 5.14 -11.27
N HIS A 51 4.16 4.16 -12.13
CA HIS A 51 3.13 4.29 -13.16
C HIS A 51 1.73 4.42 -12.53
N ALA A 52 1.44 3.69 -11.45
CA ALA A 52 0.17 3.80 -10.73
C ALA A 52 -0.01 5.18 -10.09
N LEU A 53 1.06 5.82 -9.58
CA LEU A 53 1.02 7.22 -9.11
C LEU A 53 0.66 8.22 -10.23
N ARG A 54 0.87 7.83 -11.48
CA ARG A 54 0.47 8.60 -12.68
C ARG A 54 -0.82 8.07 -13.30
N CYS A 55 -1.52 7.12 -12.69
CA CYS A 55 -2.68 6.43 -13.25
C CYS A 55 -2.43 5.83 -14.66
N GLU A 56 -1.19 5.42 -14.95
CA GLU A 56 -0.81 4.83 -16.24
C GLU A 56 -1.06 3.31 -16.19
N TRP A 57 -2.34 2.92 -16.06
CA TRP A 57 -2.72 1.54 -15.72
C TRP A 57 -2.24 0.48 -16.70
N SER A 58 -2.19 0.80 -18.00
CA SER A 58 -1.65 -0.11 -19.03
C SER A 58 -0.18 -0.48 -18.76
N GLU A 59 0.63 0.47 -18.28
CA GLU A 59 2.02 0.20 -17.91
C GLU A 59 2.08 -0.60 -16.60
N CYS A 60 1.23 -0.26 -15.61
CA CYS A 60 1.12 -1.03 -14.37
C CYS A 60 0.83 -2.51 -14.64
N ILE A 61 -0.10 -2.80 -15.55
CA ILE A 61 -0.49 -4.16 -15.94
C ILE A 61 0.69 -4.89 -16.58
N LYS A 62 1.40 -4.26 -17.54
CA LYS A 62 2.59 -4.85 -18.17
C LYS A 62 3.64 -5.27 -17.14
N TYR A 63 3.95 -4.40 -16.18
CA TYR A 63 4.93 -4.72 -15.14
C TYR A 63 4.42 -5.77 -14.16
N ALA A 64 3.17 -5.68 -13.73
CA ALA A 64 2.59 -6.64 -12.79
C ALA A 64 2.51 -8.05 -13.39
N GLU A 65 2.14 -8.16 -14.68
CA GLU A 65 2.15 -9.41 -15.42
C GLU A 65 3.56 -9.97 -15.57
N PHE A 66 4.52 -9.14 -15.97
CA PHE A 66 5.92 -9.55 -16.05
C PHE A 66 6.43 -10.08 -14.70
N ILE A 67 6.09 -9.40 -13.60
CA ILE A 67 6.46 -9.82 -12.24
C ILE A 67 5.82 -11.17 -11.90
N ARG A 68 4.50 -11.31 -12.11
CA ARG A 68 3.74 -12.52 -11.78
C ARG A 68 4.25 -13.74 -12.56
N LEU A 69 4.57 -13.58 -13.84
CA LEU A 69 5.06 -14.66 -14.69
C LEU A 69 6.54 -14.98 -14.43
N GLY A 70 7.35 -13.95 -14.11
CA GLY A 70 8.79 -14.07 -13.94
C GLY A 70 9.27 -14.42 -12.53
N SER A 71 8.42 -14.36 -11.51
CA SER A 71 8.83 -14.54 -10.12
C SER A 71 7.89 -15.44 -9.31
N ARG A 72 8.50 -16.27 -8.45
CA ARG A 72 7.81 -17.06 -7.43
C ARG A 72 7.75 -16.36 -6.07
N HIS A 73 8.23 -15.12 -5.99
CA HIS A 73 8.21 -14.34 -4.76
C HIS A 73 6.86 -13.63 -4.60
N SER A 74 6.14 -14.00 -3.54
CA SER A 74 4.81 -13.49 -3.20
C SER A 74 3.79 -13.53 -4.36
N PRO A 75 3.55 -14.71 -4.96
CA PRO A 75 2.72 -14.86 -6.17
C PRO A 75 1.25 -14.47 -5.96
N ALA A 76 0.66 -14.67 -4.78
CA ALA A 76 -0.70 -14.21 -4.52
C ALA A 76 -0.76 -12.68 -4.48
N TYR A 77 0.24 -12.05 -3.87
CA TYR A 77 0.31 -10.60 -3.82
C TYR A 77 0.50 -9.97 -5.21
N THR A 78 1.40 -10.50 -6.03
CA THR A 78 1.63 -9.98 -7.39
C THR A 78 0.44 -10.21 -8.30
N THR A 79 -0.24 -11.35 -8.16
CA THR A 79 -1.49 -11.66 -8.88
C THR A 79 -2.61 -10.72 -8.47
N TYR A 80 -2.73 -10.43 -7.18
CA TYR A 80 -3.67 -9.44 -6.67
C TYR A 80 -3.38 -8.03 -7.21
N CYS A 81 -2.12 -7.59 -7.23
CA CYS A 81 -1.75 -6.28 -7.80
C CYS A 81 -2.13 -6.15 -9.27
N GLU A 82 -1.83 -7.15 -10.10
CA GLU A 82 -2.24 -7.16 -11.50
C GLU A 82 -3.77 -7.07 -11.62
N ALA A 83 -4.50 -7.88 -10.83
CA ALA A 83 -5.95 -7.88 -10.82
C ALA A 83 -6.52 -6.49 -10.50
N ILE A 84 -5.96 -5.79 -9.51
CA ILE A 84 -6.39 -4.44 -9.15
C ILE A 84 -6.08 -3.42 -10.25
N PHE A 85 -4.91 -3.47 -10.89
CA PHE A 85 -4.61 -2.55 -12.00
C PHE A 85 -5.55 -2.76 -13.20
N ARG A 86 -5.87 -4.02 -13.54
CA ARG A 86 -6.85 -4.35 -14.57
C ARG A 86 -8.26 -3.90 -14.17
N TYR A 87 -8.66 -4.12 -12.92
CA TYR A 87 -9.94 -3.67 -12.39
C TYR A 87 -10.08 -2.14 -12.49
N VAL A 88 -9.09 -1.38 -12.02
CA VAL A 88 -9.15 0.08 -12.05
C VAL A 88 -9.17 0.60 -13.49
N LYS A 89 -8.34 0.05 -14.38
CA LYS A 89 -8.40 0.35 -15.81
C LYS A 89 -9.80 0.10 -16.39
N SER A 90 -10.40 -1.05 -16.07
CA SER A 90 -11.73 -1.40 -16.58
C SER A 90 -12.83 -0.45 -16.12
N VAL A 91 -12.74 0.05 -14.87
CA VAL A 91 -13.71 1.00 -14.31
C VAL A 91 -13.54 2.38 -14.95
N GLU A 92 -12.30 2.83 -15.18
CA GLU A 92 -12.03 4.16 -15.74
C GLU A 92 -12.27 4.21 -17.26
N ASP A 93 -11.88 3.18 -18.00
CA ASP A 93 -11.98 3.11 -19.46
C ASP A 93 -13.26 2.41 -19.95
N ASN A 94 -14.08 1.86 -19.04
CA ASN A 94 -15.24 1.01 -19.35
C ASN A 94 -14.87 -0.24 -20.20
N ASP A 95 -13.69 -0.81 -19.93
CA ASP A 95 -13.13 -1.96 -20.65
C ASP A 95 -13.55 -3.30 -20.02
N LYS A 96 -14.53 -3.98 -20.63
CA LYS A 96 -15.05 -5.26 -20.14
C LYS A 96 -14.03 -6.40 -20.20
N SER A 97 -13.10 -6.38 -21.15
CA SER A 97 -12.07 -7.43 -21.28
C SER A 97 -11.12 -7.37 -20.09
N GLU A 98 -10.70 -6.16 -19.70
CA GLU A 98 -9.87 -5.98 -18.51
C GLU A 98 -10.61 -6.36 -17.22
N MET A 99 -11.93 -6.10 -17.15
CA MET A 99 -12.75 -6.55 -16.02
C MET A 99 -12.77 -8.08 -15.91
N GLU A 100 -13.03 -8.80 -17.00
CA GLU A 100 -13.04 -10.27 -17.02
C GLU A 100 -11.70 -10.85 -16.58
N ARG A 101 -10.59 -10.26 -17.07
CA ARG A 101 -9.24 -10.65 -16.65
C ARG A 101 -8.98 -10.36 -15.18
N ALA A 102 -9.39 -9.19 -14.66
CA ALA A 102 -9.26 -8.85 -13.25
C ALA A 102 -9.99 -9.87 -12.36
N VAL A 103 -11.23 -10.20 -12.73
CA VAL A 103 -12.06 -11.18 -12.03
C VAL A 103 -11.40 -12.56 -12.01
N GLN A 104 -10.88 -13.02 -13.14
CA GLN A 104 -10.18 -14.30 -13.21
C GLN A 104 -8.96 -14.31 -12.28
N LEU A 105 -8.13 -13.27 -12.32
CA LEU A 105 -6.96 -13.18 -11.45
C LEU A 105 -7.36 -13.15 -9.97
N LEU A 106 -8.42 -12.42 -9.58
CA LEU A 106 -8.93 -12.42 -8.19
C LEU A 106 -9.34 -13.82 -7.73
N ARG A 107 -9.95 -14.63 -8.60
CA ARG A 107 -10.28 -16.04 -8.29
C ARG A 107 -9.03 -16.91 -8.13
N ASP A 108 -7.96 -16.60 -8.86
CA ASP A 108 -6.72 -17.37 -8.82
C ASP A 108 -5.87 -17.05 -7.57
N VAL A 109 -5.98 -15.83 -7.01
CA VAL A 109 -5.19 -15.35 -5.86
C VAL A 109 -5.10 -16.36 -4.71
N PRO A 110 -6.19 -16.96 -4.20
CA PRO A 110 -6.10 -17.95 -3.12
C PRO A 110 -5.33 -19.22 -3.50
N SER A 111 -5.40 -19.65 -4.76
CA SER A 111 -4.80 -20.90 -5.23
C SER A 111 -3.29 -20.80 -5.43
N VAL A 112 -2.79 -19.61 -5.75
CA VAL A 112 -1.35 -19.36 -5.95
C VAL A 112 -0.62 -18.98 -4.65
N ARG A 113 -1.33 -18.88 -3.52
CA ARG A 113 -0.78 -18.48 -2.22
C ARG A 113 0.36 -19.40 -1.76
N VAL A 114 1.46 -18.79 -1.33
CA VAL A 114 2.58 -19.51 -0.73
C VAL A 114 2.59 -19.34 0.79
N ARG A 115 2.96 -20.42 1.50
CA ARG A 115 3.23 -20.40 2.93
C ARG A 115 4.73 -20.63 3.15
N TYR A 116 5.38 -19.71 3.85
CA TYR A 116 6.77 -19.83 4.24
C TYR A 116 6.82 -20.38 5.67
N PHE A 117 7.44 -21.54 5.87
CA PHE A 117 7.47 -22.24 7.16
C PHE A 117 6.08 -22.45 7.78
N GLY A 118 5.09 -22.82 6.95
CA GLY A 118 3.71 -23.03 7.38
C GLY A 118 2.91 -21.75 7.68
N LYS A 119 3.56 -20.57 7.72
CA LYS A 119 2.92 -19.27 7.94
C LYS A 119 2.81 -18.50 6.63
N SER A 120 1.74 -17.74 6.44
CA SER A 120 1.71 -16.77 5.35
C SER A 120 2.30 -15.46 5.79
N VAL A 121 3.13 -14.90 4.92
CA VAL A 121 3.64 -13.54 5.06
C VAL A 121 2.45 -12.57 4.95
N THR A 122 2.53 -11.43 5.63
CA THR A 122 1.44 -10.45 5.75
C THR A 122 0.83 -10.06 4.41
N LEU A 123 1.66 -9.83 3.38
CA LEU A 123 1.22 -9.45 2.04
C LEU A 123 0.39 -10.55 1.35
N GLU A 124 0.85 -11.81 1.40
CA GLU A 124 0.12 -12.96 0.86
C GLU A 124 -1.23 -13.14 1.56
N LYS A 125 -1.25 -12.99 2.89
CA LYS A 125 -2.48 -13.09 3.68
C LYS A 125 -3.45 -11.97 3.31
N SER A 126 -2.97 -10.73 3.20
CA SER A 126 -3.80 -9.57 2.84
C SER A 126 -4.41 -9.71 1.45
N ALA A 127 -3.60 -10.10 0.45
CA ALA A 127 -4.07 -10.33 -0.92
C ALA A 127 -5.20 -11.39 -0.96
N VAL A 128 -5.02 -12.51 -0.27
CA VAL A 128 -6.04 -13.57 -0.20
C VAL A 128 -7.30 -13.10 0.51
N GLN A 129 -7.20 -12.41 1.64
CA GLN A 129 -8.37 -11.86 2.34
C GLN A 129 -9.19 -10.91 1.45
N ARG A 130 -8.52 -10.07 0.66
CA ARG A 130 -9.19 -9.14 -0.26
C ARG A 130 -9.82 -9.86 -1.45
N ALA A 131 -9.15 -10.88 -2.00
CA ALA A 131 -9.71 -11.72 -3.05
C ALA A 131 -10.93 -12.53 -2.58
N GLU A 132 -10.88 -13.09 -1.37
CA GLU A 132 -12.01 -13.80 -0.74
C GLU A 132 -13.18 -12.85 -0.46
N LYS A 133 -12.92 -11.63 0.03
CA LYS A 133 -13.95 -10.59 0.16
C LYS A 133 -14.63 -10.34 -1.19
N TRP A 134 -13.85 -10.18 -2.26
CA TRP A 134 -14.40 -10.00 -3.59
C TRP A 134 -15.21 -11.23 -4.04
N ALA A 135 -14.73 -12.47 -3.80
CA ALA A 135 -15.45 -13.68 -4.19
C ALA A 135 -16.83 -13.80 -3.51
N ASN A 136 -16.94 -13.33 -2.26
CA ASN A 136 -18.19 -13.36 -1.50
C ASN A 136 -19.15 -12.22 -1.85
N THR A 137 -18.62 -11.02 -2.10
CA THR A 137 -19.44 -9.79 -2.26
C THR A 137 -19.56 -9.32 -3.70
N HIS A 138 -18.73 -9.85 -4.61
CA HIS A 138 -18.51 -9.37 -5.96
C HIS A 138 -18.04 -7.91 -6.03
N GLN A 139 -17.48 -7.39 -4.93
CA GLN A 139 -17.06 -6.00 -4.81
C GLN A 139 -15.62 -5.90 -4.30
N CYS A 140 -14.83 -5.05 -4.97
CA CYS A 140 -13.51 -4.65 -4.47
C CYS A 140 -13.67 -3.69 -3.28
N SER A 141 -12.60 -3.56 -2.48
CA SER A 141 -12.54 -2.46 -1.49
C SER A 141 -12.54 -1.12 -2.21
N LEU A 142 -13.06 -0.08 -1.56
CA LEU A 142 -13.13 1.25 -2.16
C LEU A 142 -11.73 1.78 -2.50
N LEU A 143 -11.54 2.25 -3.75
CA LEU A 143 -10.26 2.73 -4.29
C LEU A 143 -9.11 1.74 -4.02
N PRO A 144 -9.17 0.51 -4.58
CA PRO A 144 -8.24 -0.55 -4.24
C PRO A 144 -6.79 -0.25 -4.69
N ASP A 145 -6.61 0.60 -5.70
CA ASP A 145 -5.28 1.11 -6.07
C ASP A 145 -4.68 2.03 -5.00
N MET A 146 -5.50 2.88 -4.37
CA MET A 146 -5.07 3.74 -3.27
C MET A 146 -4.63 2.91 -2.06
N ASP A 147 -5.34 1.82 -1.77
CA ASP A 147 -4.96 0.88 -0.71
C ASP A 147 -3.57 0.28 -0.97
N LEU A 148 -3.29 -0.18 -2.20
CA LEU A 148 -1.97 -0.69 -2.59
C LEU A 148 -0.88 0.38 -2.44
N LEU A 149 -1.13 1.58 -2.95
CA LEU A 149 -0.17 2.69 -2.91
C LEU A 149 0.09 3.16 -1.49
N TYR A 150 -0.93 3.17 -0.64
CA TYR A 150 -0.84 3.58 0.77
C TYR A 150 -0.02 2.59 1.60
N GLN A 151 -0.30 1.29 1.47
CA GLN A 151 0.41 0.24 2.23
C GLN A 151 1.93 0.27 2.02
N TRP A 152 2.36 0.55 0.79
CA TRP A 152 3.78 0.67 0.44
C TRP A 152 4.36 2.07 0.63
N ASN A 153 3.59 2.99 1.21
CA ASN A 153 3.95 4.39 1.37
C ASN A 153 4.35 5.07 0.03
N MET A 154 3.83 4.58 -1.11
CA MET A 154 4.15 5.10 -2.43
C MET A 154 3.59 6.50 -2.65
N LEU A 155 2.46 6.83 -2.02
CA LEU A 155 1.87 8.16 -2.11
C LEU A 155 2.80 9.26 -1.57
N SER A 156 3.75 8.94 -0.68
CA SER A 156 4.73 9.92 -0.19
C SER A 156 5.63 10.49 -1.28
N PHE A 157 5.84 9.76 -2.39
CA PHE A 157 6.68 10.22 -3.51
C PHE A 157 6.05 11.33 -4.36
N ILE A 158 4.75 11.58 -4.19
CA ILE A 158 4.02 12.66 -4.89
C ILE A 158 3.67 13.84 -3.96
N ARG A 159 4.22 13.86 -2.74
CA ARG A 159 4.05 15.00 -1.81
C ARG A 159 4.42 16.31 -2.49
N GLY A 160 3.53 17.31 -2.38
CA GLY A 160 3.67 18.63 -3.00
C GLY A 160 3.46 18.66 -4.53
N ASN A 161 3.23 17.52 -5.20
CA ASN A 161 2.92 17.51 -6.63
C ASN A 161 1.43 17.71 -6.86
N ALA A 162 1.01 18.97 -6.99
CA ALA A 162 -0.40 19.34 -7.12
C ALA A 162 -1.12 18.62 -8.29
N ILE A 163 -0.45 18.39 -9.42
CA ILE A 163 -1.08 17.73 -10.59
C ILE A 163 -1.48 16.30 -10.25
N LEU A 164 -0.56 15.52 -9.68
CA LEU A 164 -0.83 14.12 -9.34
C LEU A 164 -1.79 14.02 -8.16
N LEU A 165 -1.63 14.88 -7.14
CA LEU A 165 -2.50 14.90 -5.97
C LEU A 165 -3.95 15.27 -6.32
N ASN A 166 -4.16 16.26 -7.20
CA ASN A 166 -5.50 16.65 -7.66
C ASN A 166 -6.18 15.52 -8.43
N ARG A 167 -5.44 14.76 -9.25
CA ARG A 167 -6.01 13.59 -9.95
C ARG A 167 -6.58 12.54 -8.98
N PHE A 168 -5.88 12.28 -7.87
CA PHE A 168 -6.41 11.40 -6.83
C PHE A 168 -7.56 12.05 -6.06
N MET A 169 -7.47 13.35 -5.77
CA MET A 169 -8.54 14.10 -5.11
C MET A 169 -9.85 14.02 -5.90
N ASP A 170 -9.82 14.22 -7.22
CA ASP A 170 -11.01 14.16 -8.09
C ASP A 170 -11.70 12.80 -8.00
N ARG A 171 -10.92 11.71 -8.06
CA ARG A 171 -11.44 10.33 -7.91
C ARG A 171 -12.06 10.09 -6.53
N ILE A 172 -11.45 10.64 -5.48
CA ILE A 172 -11.95 10.52 -4.10
C ILE A 172 -13.24 11.33 -3.92
N MET A 173 -13.30 12.55 -4.45
CA MET A 173 -14.46 13.42 -4.32
C MET A 173 -15.71 12.80 -4.97
N VAL A 174 -15.56 12.13 -6.12
CA VAL A 174 -16.66 11.35 -6.73
C VAL A 174 -17.22 10.28 -5.79
N GLN A 175 -16.36 9.61 -5.00
CA GLN A 175 -16.83 8.63 -4.02
C GLN A 175 -17.47 9.31 -2.80
N ILE A 176 -16.91 10.42 -2.33
CA ILE A 176 -17.50 11.20 -1.24
C ILE A 176 -18.90 11.64 -1.61
N ASP A 177 -19.09 12.24 -2.79
CA ASP A 177 -20.40 12.74 -3.23
C ASP A 177 -21.41 11.59 -3.35
N ARG A 178 -20.99 10.46 -3.92
CA ARG A 178 -21.81 9.24 -4.01
C ARG A 178 -22.30 8.77 -2.65
N TYR A 179 -21.42 8.64 -1.67
CA TYR A 179 -21.80 8.06 -0.37
C TYR A 179 -22.36 9.08 0.62
N THR A 180 -22.10 10.38 0.44
CA THR A 180 -22.70 11.44 1.28
C THR A 180 -24.21 11.50 1.11
N SER A 181 -24.70 11.30 -0.12
CA SER A 181 -26.15 11.26 -0.40
C SER A 181 -26.87 10.10 0.30
N ASP A 182 -26.15 9.01 0.57
CA ASP A 182 -26.72 7.76 1.09
C ASP A 182 -26.43 7.50 2.58
N LEU A 183 -25.85 8.47 3.30
CA LEU A 183 -25.47 8.33 4.72
C LEU A 183 -26.63 7.97 5.68
N LYS A 184 -27.88 8.13 5.23
CA LYS A 184 -29.08 7.82 6.03
C LYS A 184 -29.31 6.33 6.27
N THR A 185 -28.75 5.44 5.45
CA THR A 185 -29.01 3.99 5.56
C THR A 185 -27.93 3.19 6.28
N SER A 186 -26.85 3.84 6.77
CA SER A 186 -25.69 3.21 7.44
C SER A 186 -24.86 2.23 6.59
N ASP A 187 -25.45 1.59 5.57
CA ASP A 187 -24.81 0.55 4.75
C ASP A 187 -23.56 1.03 3.99
N TYR A 188 -23.40 2.34 3.81
CA TYR A 188 -22.27 2.94 3.10
C TYR A 188 -21.36 3.79 3.98
N LEU A 189 -21.54 3.76 5.32
CA LEU A 189 -20.71 4.55 6.23
C LEU A 189 -19.23 4.19 6.08
N ASP A 190 -18.90 2.91 6.06
CA ASP A 190 -17.52 2.43 5.88
C ASP A 190 -16.89 2.96 4.58
N ASN A 191 -17.66 3.00 3.49
CA ASN A 191 -17.19 3.53 2.21
C ASN A 191 -16.94 5.05 2.29
N TYR A 192 -17.89 5.79 2.89
CA TYR A 192 -17.72 7.23 3.10
C TYR A 192 -16.49 7.54 3.96
N LEU A 193 -16.31 6.84 5.08
CA LEU A 193 -15.16 7.03 5.97
C LEU A 193 -13.84 6.61 5.31
N THR A 194 -13.86 5.57 4.48
CA THR A 194 -12.70 5.17 3.67
C THR A 194 -12.33 6.26 2.65
N ALA A 195 -13.32 6.85 1.96
CA ALA A 195 -13.08 7.95 1.04
C ALA A 195 -12.55 9.19 1.78
N LEU A 196 -13.12 9.51 2.95
CA LEU A 196 -12.68 10.61 3.80
C LEU A 196 -11.25 10.40 4.32
N PHE A 197 -10.90 9.16 4.68
CA PHE A 197 -9.54 8.78 5.03
C PHE A 197 -8.56 9.09 3.88
N TYR A 198 -8.83 8.62 2.66
CA TYR A 198 -7.96 8.93 1.51
C TYR A 198 -7.92 10.42 1.17
N LYS A 199 -9.02 11.15 1.34
CA LYS A 199 -9.02 12.62 1.23
C LYS A 199 -8.07 13.26 2.24
N GLY A 200 -8.07 12.78 3.48
CA GLY A 200 -7.12 13.20 4.51
C GLY A 200 -5.66 12.96 4.10
N ILE A 201 -5.36 11.80 3.48
CA ILE A 201 -4.02 11.51 2.95
C ILE A 201 -3.62 12.55 1.90
N ILE A 202 -4.49 12.84 0.94
CA ILE A 202 -4.20 13.82 -0.11
C ILE A 202 -4.01 15.22 0.48
N HIS A 203 -4.85 15.65 1.42
CA HIS A 203 -4.65 16.92 2.12
C HIS A 203 -3.28 16.99 2.83
N ARG A 204 -2.88 15.93 3.55
CA ARG A 204 -1.57 15.89 4.22
C ARG A 204 -0.42 16.00 3.22
N LEU A 205 -0.50 15.26 2.11
CA LEU A 205 0.51 15.30 1.05
C LEU A 205 0.54 16.62 0.29
N SER A 206 -0.58 17.35 0.29
CA SER A 206 -0.71 18.74 -0.18
C SER A 206 -0.31 19.78 0.87
N LEU A 207 0.21 19.38 2.03
CA LEU A 207 0.60 20.25 3.16
C LEU A 207 -0.58 21.03 3.79
N GLN A 208 -1.81 20.57 3.57
CA GLN A 208 -3.05 21.11 4.14
C GLN A 208 -3.38 20.37 5.43
N TYR A 209 -2.51 20.49 6.42
CA TYR A 209 -2.56 19.71 7.67
C TYR A 209 -3.87 19.89 8.46
N THR A 210 -4.43 21.10 8.47
CA THR A 210 -5.71 21.38 9.15
C THR A 210 -6.86 20.57 8.56
N ASP A 211 -6.94 20.47 7.23
CA ASP A 211 -8.02 19.72 6.57
C ASP A 211 -7.77 18.22 6.62
N ALA A 212 -6.51 17.80 6.54
CA ALA A 212 -6.11 16.41 6.78
C ALA A 212 -6.56 15.94 8.18
N ARG A 213 -6.24 16.75 9.21
CA ARG A 213 -6.61 16.47 10.61
C ARG A 213 -8.12 16.34 10.76
N LYS A 214 -8.92 17.22 10.17
CA LYS A 214 -10.39 17.12 10.21
C LYS A 214 -10.87 15.78 9.65
N CYS A 215 -10.36 15.38 8.48
CA CYS A 215 -10.74 14.12 7.84
C CYS A 215 -10.46 12.92 8.75
N PHE A 216 -9.23 12.81 9.26
CA PHE A 216 -8.85 11.68 10.12
C PHE A 216 -9.56 11.69 11.47
N LYS A 217 -9.81 12.88 12.04
CA LYS A 217 -10.55 13.00 13.29
C LYS A 217 -11.99 12.52 13.15
N THR A 218 -12.67 12.87 12.04
CA THR A 218 -14.01 12.35 11.76
C THR A 218 -14.01 10.82 11.63
N VAL A 219 -13.01 10.24 10.94
CA VAL A 219 -12.89 8.77 10.85
C VAL A 219 -12.70 8.13 12.23
N PHE A 220 -11.88 8.74 13.09
CA PHE A 220 -11.67 8.29 14.46
C PHE A 220 -12.94 8.41 15.32
N GLU A 221 -13.65 9.55 15.26
CA GLU A 221 -14.87 9.80 16.04
C GLU A 221 -16.03 8.85 15.67
N GLU A 222 -16.06 8.40 14.42
CA GLU A 222 -17.10 7.50 13.90
C GLU A 222 -16.71 6.01 13.97
N GLU A 223 -15.55 5.67 14.54
CA GLU A 223 -14.98 4.31 14.48
C GLU A 223 -15.90 3.23 15.07
N ALA A 224 -16.68 3.57 16.10
CA ALA A 224 -17.60 2.65 16.76
C ALA A 224 -18.76 2.18 15.85
N ARG A 225 -19.01 2.87 14.74
CA ARG A 225 -20.08 2.55 13.78
C ARG A 225 -19.56 1.78 12.56
N ILE A 226 -18.24 1.61 12.43
CA ILE A 226 -17.64 0.87 11.32
C ILE A 226 -17.91 -0.62 11.47
N SER A 227 -18.37 -1.25 10.40
CA SER A 227 -18.82 -2.65 10.44
C SER A 227 -17.86 -3.62 9.77
N HIS A 228 -17.06 -3.17 8.80
CA HIS A 228 -16.28 -4.03 7.90
C HIS A 228 -14.84 -3.53 7.69
N GLU A 229 -14.64 -2.22 7.55
CA GLU A 229 -13.34 -1.60 7.23
C GLU A 229 -12.50 -1.30 8.50
N PHE A 230 -12.31 -2.32 9.34
CA PHE A 230 -11.60 -2.20 10.63
C PHE A 230 -10.13 -1.75 10.54
N ALA A 231 -9.53 -1.79 9.35
CA ALA A 231 -8.17 -1.30 9.14
C ALA A 231 -8.10 0.23 8.98
N ILE A 232 -9.22 0.90 8.69
CA ILE A 232 -9.25 2.35 8.41
C ILE A 232 -9.06 3.20 9.68
N PRO A 233 -9.74 2.94 10.82
CA PRO A 233 -9.51 3.71 12.06
C PRO A 233 -8.05 3.71 12.55
N PRO A 234 -7.35 2.57 12.73
CA PRO A 234 -5.95 2.61 13.17
C PRO A 234 -5.03 3.33 12.19
N GLN A 235 -5.31 3.25 10.88
CA GLN A 235 -4.57 4.01 9.87
C GLN A 235 -4.84 5.52 9.99
N ALA A 236 -6.09 5.94 10.22
CA ALA A 236 -6.42 7.34 10.45
C ALA A 236 -5.74 7.89 11.72
N VAL A 237 -5.69 7.10 12.79
CA VAL A 237 -4.98 7.47 14.03
C VAL A 237 -3.47 7.58 13.81
N LEU A 238 -2.86 6.67 13.05
CA LEU A 238 -1.46 6.82 12.62
C LEU A 238 -1.26 8.14 11.88
N GLU A 239 -2.12 8.46 10.92
CA GLU A 239 -2.00 9.68 10.13
C GLU A 239 -2.22 10.96 10.96
N LEU A 240 -3.11 10.94 11.97
CA LEU A 240 -3.21 12.03 12.96
C LEU A 240 -1.86 12.26 13.64
N GLY A 241 -1.21 11.20 14.12
CA GLY A 241 0.13 11.29 14.72
C GLY A 241 1.18 11.87 13.77
N LEU A 242 1.15 11.49 12.49
CA LEU A 242 2.04 12.04 11.46
C LEU A 242 1.73 13.51 11.13
N VAL A 243 0.46 13.92 11.13
CA VAL A 243 0.07 15.33 10.98
C VAL A 243 0.58 16.17 12.14
N GLU A 244 0.41 15.71 13.38
CA GLU A 244 0.90 16.45 14.56
C GLU A 244 2.43 16.53 14.59
N LEU A 245 3.14 15.49 14.12
CA LEU A 245 4.59 15.52 13.95
C LEU A 245 5.01 16.62 12.98
N GLU A 246 4.35 16.72 11.83
CA GLU A 246 4.60 17.74 10.80
C GLU A 246 4.27 19.17 11.29
N LEU A 247 3.32 19.30 12.22
CA LEU A 247 2.97 20.54 12.89
C LEU A 247 3.90 20.89 14.08
N ASN A 248 4.91 20.05 14.37
CA ASN A 248 5.78 20.15 15.54
C ASN A 248 5.06 20.04 16.90
N ASN A 249 3.89 19.41 16.93
CA ASN A 249 3.13 19.13 18.15
C ASN A 249 3.55 17.78 18.73
N GLY A 250 4.77 17.72 19.28
CA GLY A 250 5.41 16.47 19.67
C GLY A 250 4.65 15.62 20.69
N ASP A 251 3.98 16.25 21.66
CA ASP A 251 3.23 15.51 22.69
C ASP A 251 1.95 14.88 22.12
N GLU A 252 1.22 15.63 21.30
CA GLU A 252 0.01 15.16 20.60
C GLU A 252 0.37 14.04 19.60
N ALA A 253 1.48 14.21 18.88
CA ALA A 253 2.02 13.18 17.99
C ALA A 253 2.32 11.88 18.76
N LYS A 254 3.00 11.95 19.91
CA LYS A 254 3.28 10.77 20.74
C LYS A 254 2.00 10.09 21.22
N MET A 255 0.99 10.87 21.63
CA MET A 255 -0.30 10.33 22.07
C MET A 255 -0.95 9.50 20.97
N TRP A 256 -1.14 10.07 19.78
CA TRP A 256 -1.78 9.37 18.65
C TRP A 256 -0.97 8.16 18.17
N LEU A 257 0.35 8.29 18.05
CA LEU A 257 1.22 7.20 17.60
C LEU A 257 1.24 6.04 18.61
N LYS A 258 1.21 6.31 19.92
CA LYS A 258 1.06 5.24 20.92
C LYS A 258 -0.31 4.59 20.84
N LYS A 259 -1.38 5.39 20.73
CA LYS A 259 -2.76 4.91 20.59
C LYS A 259 -2.90 3.91 19.45
N CYS A 260 -2.38 4.22 18.25
CA CYS A 260 -2.49 3.32 17.11
C CYS A 260 -1.78 1.96 17.32
N THR A 261 -0.77 1.89 18.21
CA THR A 261 -0.04 0.66 18.51
C THR A 261 -0.56 -0.13 19.72
N GLN A 262 -1.41 0.48 20.54
CA GLN A 262 -1.85 -0.08 21.83
C GLN A 262 -3.34 -0.42 21.83
N ASP A 263 -4.16 0.39 21.17
CA ASP A 263 -5.62 0.31 21.28
C ASP A 263 -6.26 -0.51 20.14
N TYR A 264 -5.48 -0.87 19.12
CA TYR A 264 -5.95 -1.59 17.94
C TYR A 264 -5.17 -2.89 17.74
N SER A 265 -5.87 -3.96 17.36
CA SER A 265 -5.25 -5.25 17.05
C SER A 265 -6.10 -6.08 16.09
N ASN A 266 -5.49 -7.09 15.48
CA ASN A 266 -6.16 -8.12 14.67
C ASN A 266 -6.82 -7.63 13.36
N TYR A 267 -6.42 -6.47 12.86
CA TYR A 267 -6.88 -5.97 11.56
C TYR A 267 -5.88 -6.28 10.44
N THR A 268 -6.36 -6.26 9.20
CA THR A 268 -5.53 -6.49 8.01
C THR A 268 -4.42 -5.44 7.95
N ASN A 269 -3.18 -5.88 7.72
CA ASN A 269 -2.02 -5.00 7.55
C ASN A 269 -1.59 -4.19 8.80
N GLU A 270 -1.97 -4.64 10.01
CA GLU A 270 -1.51 -4.08 11.30
C GLU A 270 0.01 -3.85 11.38
N ASN A 271 0.80 -4.80 10.89
CA ASN A 271 2.26 -4.68 10.88
C ASN A 271 2.75 -3.41 10.15
N PHE A 272 2.09 -2.98 9.08
CA PHE A 272 2.49 -1.78 8.33
C PHE A 272 2.23 -0.51 9.15
N VAL A 273 1.09 -0.44 9.84
CA VAL A 273 0.74 0.68 10.73
C VAL A 273 1.75 0.77 11.86
N HIS A 274 2.01 -0.35 12.55
CA HIS A 274 2.96 -0.40 13.66
C HIS A 274 4.38 -0.02 13.22
N LEU A 275 4.87 -0.54 12.08
CA LEU A 275 6.19 -0.19 11.57
C LEU A 275 6.34 1.32 11.34
N ARG A 276 5.32 1.97 10.76
CA ARG A 276 5.31 3.41 10.52
C ARG A 276 5.19 4.20 11.83
N ALA A 277 4.33 3.77 12.75
CA ALA A 277 4.17 4.39 14.05
C ALA A 277 5.47 4.37 14.86
N TYR A 278 6.12 3.20 14.93
CA TYR A 278 7.40 3.07 15.63
C TYR A 278 8.53 3.86 14.98
N ALA A 279 8.52 4.02 13.65
CA ALA A 279 9.49 4.90 12.98
C ALA A 279 9.30 6.36 13.42
N ALA A 280 8.07 6.87 13.40
CA ALA A 280 7.76 8.22 13.84
C ALA A 280 8.02 8.45 15.34
N LEU A 281 7.71 7.47 16.20
CA LEU A 281 8.02 7.52 17.63
C LEU A 281 9.53 7.60 17.91
N ARG A 282 10.36 6.91 17.10
CA ARG A 282 11.81 7.01 17.21
C ARG A 282 12.33 8.38 16.82
N GLU A 283 11.75 9.02 15.81
CA GLU A 283 12.09 10.41 15.45
C GLU A 283 11.80 11.39 16.59
N LEU A 284 10.79 11.10 17.42
CA LEU A 284 10.43 11.85 18.61
C LEU A 284 11.25 11.48 19.86
N GLY A 285 12.28 10.63 19.74
CA GLY A 285 13.14 10.20 20.84
C GLY A 285 12.49 9.22 21.82
N VAL A 286 11.37 8.57 21.44
CA VAL A 286 10.70 7.58 22.31
C VAL A 286 11.40 6.22 22.15
N SER A 287 11.85 5.65 23.27
CA SER A 287 12.31 4.27 23.31
C SER A 287 11.13 3.34 23.04
N THR A 288 11.22 2.53 21.97
CA THR A 288 10.26 1.49 21.66
C THR A 288 10.80 0.16 22.18
N ASP A 289 9.98 -0.70 22.81
CA ASP A 289 10.37 -1.95 23.52
C ASP A 289 11.28 -2.93 22.74
N LYS A 290 11.46 -2.75 21.43
CA LYS A 290 12.50 -3.43 20.64
C LYS A 290 13.94 -3.01 20.99
N GLN A 291 14.15 -1.92 21.73
CA GLN A 291 15.45 -1.61 22.33
C GLN A 291 15.78 -2.55 23.51
N THR A 292 14.79 -2.94 24.30
CA THR A 292 14.96 -3.80 25.48
C THR A 292 15.32 -5.24 25.12
N VAL A 293 14.90 -5.72 23.94
CA VAL A 293 15.22 -7.07 23.45
C VAL A 293 16.59 -7.14 22.77
N ASN A 294 16.99 -6.12 21.99
CA ASN A 294 18.28 -6.11 21.31
C ASN A 294 19.47 -5.80 22.24
N GLN A 295 19.27 -5.00 23.29
CA GLN A 295 20.33 -4.79 24.30
C GLN A 295 20.62 -6.05 25.14
N ASN A 296 19.60 -6.89 25.36
CA ASN A 296 19.78 -8.16 26.08
C ASN A 296 20.35 -9.30 25.22
N MET A 297 20.27 -9.22 23.88
CA MET A 297 20.93 -10.20 22.99
C MET A 297 22.43 -9.90 22.77
N CYS A 298 22.86 -8.64 22.80
CA CYS A 298 24.28 -8.29 22.68
C CYS A 298 25.12 -8.55 23.96
N LEU A 299 24.48 -8.95 25.06
CA LEU A 299 25.19 -9.36 26.29
C LEU A 299 25.46 -10.88 26.34
N TYR A 300 25.03 -11.63 25.32
CA TYR A 300 25.26 -13.08 25.20
C TYR A 300 25.82 -13.49 23.82
N SER A 301 26.42 -12.56 23.07
CA SER A 301 27.13 -12.85 21.81
C SER A 301 28.58 -12.38 21.86
#